data_AF-A0A7V3NAK2-F1
#
_entry.id   AF-A0A7V3NAK2-F1
#
_cell.length_a   1.000
_cell.length_b   1.000
_cell.length_c   1.000
_cell.angle_alpha   90.00
_cell.angle_beta   90.00
_cell.angle_gamma   90.00
#
_symmetry.space_group_name_H-M   'P 1'
#
loop_
_entity.id
_entity.type
_entity.pdbx_description
1 polymer ?
#
loop_
_entity_poly.entity_id
_entity_poly.type
_entity_poly.pdbx_seq_one_letter_code
_entity_poly.pdbx_strand_id
1 'polypeptide(L)'
;AKTKVEAREDAVGLWAAMKKMDVGWFGIKPFASGSLFKGDSSPGNPFEKEDNEAARLALRYILCNPQITAPIPGMITPAQVDNAALAVVERRELDKEEQARLDRLMDEAWARLPYHYQWLKDWEYV
;
A
#
# COMPACT_ATOMS: atom_id res chain seq x y z
N ALA A 1 -12.39 10.70 -1.98
CA ALA A 1 -11.92 9.49 -1.30
C ALA A 1 -10.55 9.80 -0.69
N LYS A 2 -10.34 9.49 0.58
CA LYS A 2 -9.30 10.10 1.43
C LYS A 2 -8.28 9.05 1.91
N THR A 3 -7.30 8.78 1.05
CA THR A 3 -5.99 8.15 1.37
C THR A 3 -4.85 9.17 1.20
N LYS A 4 -5.14 10.46 1.37
CA LYS A 4 -4.21 11.54 1.05
C LYS A 4 -3.44 11.97 2.30
N VAL A 5 -2.12 11.78 2.26
CA VAL A 5 -1.20 12.62 3.05
C VAL A 5 -1.42 14.06 2.57
N GLU A 6 -1.89 14.96 3.45
CA GLU A 6 -2.23 16.34 3.05
C GLU A 6 -1.01 17.12 2.55
N ALA A 7 0.21 16.76 2.99
CA ALA A 7 1.44 17.29 2.45
C ALA A 7 2.61 16.28 2.53
N ARG A 8 3.24 15.99 1.39
CA ARG A 8 4.53 15.26 1.31
C ARG A 8 5.72 16.13 1.71
N GLU A 9 5.46 17.36 2.14
CA GLU A 9 6.42 18.29 2.70
C GLU A 9 5.72 19.08 3.81
N ASP A 10 6.11 18.84 5.06
CA ASP A 10 5.65 19.59 6.22
C ASP A 10 6.83 20.31 6.88
N ALA A 11 6.59 21.47 7.48
CA ALA A 11 7.62 22.19 8.25
C ALA A 11 7.74 21.65 9.69
N VAL A 12 6.69 20.97 10.15
CA VAL A 12 6.52 20.37 11.47
C VAL A 12 5.73 19.07 11.30
N GLY A 13 6.03 18.03 12.08
CA GLY A 13 5.35 16.75 11.97
C GLY A 13 6.31 15.56 11.85
N LEU A 14 5.75 14.39 11.58
CA LEU A 14 6.53 13.14 11.49
C LEU A 14 7.57 13.23 10.36
N TRP A 15 7.17 13.67 9.17
CA TRP A 15 8.08 13.68 8.03
C TRP A 15 9.22 14.70 8.18
N ALA A 16 8.90 15.90 8.65
CA ALA A 16 9.87 16.92 9.01
C ALA A 16 10.89 16.40 10.04
N ALA A 17 10.42 15.70 11.08
CA ALA A 17 11.28 15.12 12.10
C ALA A 17 12.20 14.03 11.51
N MET A 18 11.66 13.11 10.71
CA MET A 18 12.43 12.06 10.07
C MET A 18 13.51 12.61 9.15
N LYS A 19 13.17 13.60 8.32
CA LYS A 19 14.13 14.28 7.43
C LYS A 19 15.22 15.00 8.21
N LYS A 20 14.86 15.70 9.29
CA LYS A 20 15.83 16.40 10.15
C LYS A 20 16.80 15.44 10.84
N MET A 21 16.32 14.27 11.23
CA MET A 21 17.11 13.28 11.97
C MET A 21 17.83 12.28 11.06
N ASP A 22 17.65 12.35 9.75
CA ASP A 22 18.21 11.43 8.74
C ASP A 22 17.86 9.96 9.02
N VAL A 23 16.57 9.69 9.26
CA VAL A 23 16.06 8.36 9.60
C VAL A 23 15.17 7.82 8.47
N GLY A 24 15.39 6.56 8.09
CA GLY A 24 14.55 5.86 7.13
C GLY A 24 13.21 5.36 7.71
N TRP A 25 12.17 5.31 6.89
CA TRP A 25 10.85 4.80 7.26
C TRP A 25 10.58 3.45 6.61
N PHE A 26 10.31 2.44 7.43
CA PHE A 26 9.82 1.14 6.97
C PHE A 26 8.35 0.95 7.36
N GLY A 27 7.49 0.77 6.37
CA GLY A 27 6.06 0.54 6.58
C GLY A 27 5.70 -0.94 6.51
N ILE A 28 5.13 -1.50 7.57
CA ILE A 28 4.62 -2.88 7.54
C ILE A 28 3.19 -2.95 6.99
N LYS A 29 2.80 -4.15 6.53
CA LYS A 29 1.44 -4.50 6.08
C LYS A 29 0.90 -3.63 4.92
N PRO A 30 1.64 -3.49 3.79
CA PRO A 30 1.18 -2.72 2.64
C PRO A 30 -0.11 -3.26 1.99
N PHE A 31 -0.49 -4.51 2.28
CA PHE A 31 -1.69 -5.16 1.75
C PHE A 31 -2.88 -5.17 2.71
N ALA A 32 -2.89 -4.29 3.71
CA ALA A 32 -3.97 -4.16 4.69
C ALA A 32 -4.36 -5.51 5.34
N SER A 33 -3.36 -6.31 5.72
CA SER A 33 -3.57 -7.66 6.29
C SER A 33 -4.39 -8.61 5.38
N GLY A 34 -4.30 -8.43 4.07
CA GLY A 34 -5.02 -9.23 3.08
C GLY A 34 -6.34 -8.61 2.63
N SER A 35 -6.87 -7.60 3.34
CA SER A 35 -8.13 -6.94 2.95
C SER A 35 -8.08 -6.24 1.59
N LEU A 36 -6.87 -5.96 1.08
CA LEU A 36 -6.66 -5.45 -0.28
C LEU A 36 -7.08 -6.45 -1.36
N PHE A 37 -6.97 -7.75 -1.08
CA PHE A 37 -7.16 -8.80 -2.07
C PHE A 37 -8.64 -9.17 -2.23
N LYS A 38 -8.98 -9.61 -3.44
CA LYS A 38 -10.27 -10.21 -3.75
C LYS A 38 -10.27 -11.70 -3.38
N GLY A 39 -9.16 -12.38 -3.65
CA GLY A 39 -8.88 -13.74 -3.18
C GLY A 39 -8.01 -13.72 -1.93
N ASP A 40 -7.10 -14.70 -1.84
CA ASP A 40 -6.13 -14.84 -0.77
C ASP A 40 -4.68 -14.61 -1.25
N SER A 41 -4.49 -14.15 -2.49
CA SER A 41 -3.19 -13.96 -3.14
C SER A 41 -2.33 -15.25 -3.26
N SER A 42 -2.91 -16.44 -3.01
CA SER A 42 -2.19 -17.70 -3.22
C SER A 42 -2.07 -18.04 -4.72
N PRO A 43 -0.97 -18.67 -5.17
CA PRO A 43 -0.86 -19.11 -6.57
C PRO A 43 -1.98 -20.09 -6.94
N GLY A 44 -2.58 -19.92 -8.11
CA GLY A 44 -3.68 -20.74 -8.62
C GLY A 44 -5.06 -20.36 -8.06
N ASN A 45 -5.18 -19.34 -7.21
CA ASN A 45 -6.49 -18.89 -6.74
C ASN A 45 -7.30 -18.25 -7.90
N PRO A 46 -8.65 -18.30 -7.87
CA PRO A 46 -9.48 -17.80 -8.96
C PRO A 46 -9.33 -16.30 -9.30
N PHE A 47 -8.69 -15.52 -8.43
CA PHE A 47 -8.45 -14.08 -8.57
C PHE A 47 -6.95 -13.75 -8.59
N GLU A 48 -6.08 -14.72 -8.87
CA GLU A 48 -4.62 -14.56 -8.80
C GLU A 48 -4.12 -13.36 -9.60
N LYS A 49 -4.62 -13.18 -10.84
CA LYS A 49 -4.19 -12.06 -11.69
C LYS A 49 -4.57 -10.72 -11.06
N GLU A 50 -5.81 -10.57 -10.62
CA GLU A 50 -6.33 -9.36 -10.00
C GLU A 50 -5.60 -9.03 -8.69
N ASP A 51 -5.36 -10.04 -7.85
CA ASP A 51 -4.64 -9.89 -6.59
C ASP A 51 -3.18 -9.51 -6.83
N ASN A 52 -2.51 -10.13 -7.80
CA ASN A 52 -1.14 -9.80 -8.16
C ASN A 52 -1.01 -8.35 -8.67
N GLU A 53 -1.93 -7.92 -9.53
CA GLU A 53 -1.97 -6.54 -10.00
C GLU A 53 -2.29 -5.54 -8.87
N ALA A 54 -3.20 -5.88 -7.96
CA ALA A 54 -3.52 -5.06 -6.79
C ALA A 54 -2.31 -4.90 -5.87
N ALA A 55 -1.58 -5.99 -5.61
CA ALA A 55 -0.33 -5.96 -4.84
C ALA A 55 0.71 -5.02 -5.48
N ARG A 56 0.93 -5.13 -6.81
CA ARG A 56 1.89 -4.27 -7.50
C ARG A 56 1.48 -2.81 -7.46
N LEU A 57 0.19 -2.53 -7.67
CA LEU A 57 -0.34 -1.18 -7.63
C LEU A 57 -0.17 -0.52 -6.25
N ALA A 58 -0.47 -1.25 -5.17
CA ALA A 58 -0.28 -0.77 -3.80
C ALA A 58 1.19 -0.50 -3.48
N LEU A 59 2.11 -1.41 -3.86
CA LEU A 59 3.54 -1.20 -3.65
C LEU A 59 4.08 -0.01 -4.45
N ARG A 60 3.67 0.12 -5.73
CA ARG A 60 4.06 1.27 -6.57
C ARG A 60 3.58 2.59 -5.97
N TYR A 61 2.34 2.65 -5.47
CA TYR A 61 1.83 3.84 -4.79
C TYR A 61 2.67 4.23 -3.57
N ILE A 62 2.98 3.26 -2.70
CA ILE A 62 3.81 3.50 -1.51
C ILE A 62 5.20 4.00 -1.90
N LEU A 63 5.82 3.36 -2.90
CA LEU A 63 7.16 3.70 -3.39
C LEU A 63 7.21 5.03 -4.15
N CYS A 64 6.07 5.61 -4.53
CA CYS A 64 5.98 6.98 -5.04
C CYS A 64 6.01 8.05 -3.94
N ASN A 65 5.97 7.67 -2.66
CA ASN A 65 6.25 8.59 -1.56
C ASN A 65 7.76 8.59 -1.23
N PRO A 66 8.52 9.66 -1.55
CA PRO A 66 9.95 9.70 -1.30
C PRO A 66 10.33 9.69 0.19
N GLN A 67 9.38 9.92 1.10
CA GLN A 67 9.60 9.86 2.55
C GLN A 67 9.61 8.42 3.08
N ILE A 68 9.05 7.46 2.33
CA ILE A 68 9.02 6.05 2.70
C ILE A 68 10.24 5.37 2.10
N THR A 69 11.12 4.85 2.94
CA THR A 69 12.32 4.14 2.49
C THR A 69 11.98 2.81 1.84
N ALA A 70 11.14 2.00 2.49
CA ALA A 70 10.62 0.77 1.89
C ALA A 70 9.34 0.27 2.58
N PRO A 71 8.41 -0.34 1.84
CA PRO A 71 7.40 -1.22 2.42
C PRO A 71 8.00 -2.57 2.80
N ILE A 72 7.43 -3.23 3.80
CA ILE A 72 7.71 -4.62 4.18
C ILE A 72 6.46 -5.46 3.90
N PRO A 73 6.29 -5.96 2.66
CA PRO A 73 5.19 -6.87 2.33
C PRO A 73 5.39 -8.25 2.97
N GLY A 74 4.30 -8.82 3.50
CA GLY A 74 4.26 -10.22 3.87
C GLY A 74 4.10 -11.08 2.61
N MET A 75 5.04 -12.01 2.39
CA MET A 75 5.07 -12.90 1.22
C MET A 75 5.46 -14.30 1.69
N ILE A 76 4.79 -15.30 1.15
CA ILE A 76 4.90 -16.71 1.54
C ILE A 76 5.54 -17.52 0.41
N THR A 77 5.35 -17.12 -0.85
CA THR A 77 5.80 -17.88 -2.03
C THR A 77 6.78 -17.08 -2.90
N PRO A 78 7.66 -17.74 -3.68
CA PRO A 78 8.52 -17.07 -4.64
C PRO A 78 7.75 -16.24 -5.67
N ALA A 79 6.59 -16.72 -6.14
CA ALA A 79 5.76 -15.97 -7.09
C ALA A 79 5.30 -14.61 -6.54
N GLN A 80 5.01 -14.53 -5.25
CA GLN A 80 4.69 -13.25 -4.58
C GLN A 80 5.92 -12.33 -4.51
N VAL A 81 7.11 -12.88 -4.30
CA VAL A 81 8.39 -12.14 -4.33
C VAL A 81 8.66 -11.60 -5.73
N ASP A 82 8.51 -12.42 -6.76
CA ASP A 82 8.68 -12.02 -8.16
C ASP A 82 7.69 -10.90 -8.53
N ASN A 83 6.44 -11.04 -8.11
CA ASN A 83 5.41 -10.02 -8.32
C ASN A 83 5.74 -8.70 -7.60
N ALA A 84 6.24 -8.76 -6.36
CA ALA A 84 6.66 -7.57 -5.62
C ALA A 84 7.90 -6.91 -6.26
N ALA A 85 8.84 -7.70 -6.77
CA ALA A 85 10.00 -7.19 -7.50
C ALA A 85 9.58 -6.47 -8.79
N LEU A 86 8.59 -7.00 -9.52
CA LEU A 86 8.02 -6.32 -10.68
C LEU A 86 7.45 -4.94 -10.33
N ALA A 87 6.85 -4.77 -9.14
CA ALA A 87 6.37 -3.45 -8.70
C ALA A 87 7.49 -2.41 -8.60
N VAL A 88 8.71 -2.83 -8.27
CA VAL A 88 9.90 -1.95 -8.23
C VAL A 88 10.37 -1.61 -9.65
N VAL A 89 10.40 -2.61 -10.54
CA VAL A 89 10.80 -2.42 -11.95
C VAL A 89 9.80 -1.52 -12.69
N GLU A 90 8.51 -1.68 -12.42
CA GLU A 90 7.41 -0.91 -13.01
C GLU A 90 7.18 0.46 -12.31
N ARG A 91 8.03 0.85 -11.35
CA ARG A 91 7.80 2.03 -10.51
C ARG A 91 7.77 3.31 -11.35
N ARG A 92 6.59 3.93 -11.37
CA ARG A 92 6.30 5.26 -11.92
C ARG A 92 5.12 5.85 -11.17
N GLU A 93 4.96 7.18 -11.26
CA GLU A 93 3.73 7.82 -10.79
C GLU A 93 2.51 7.14 -11.42
N LEU A 94 1.48 6.95 -10.59
CA LEU A 94 0.24 6.32 -11.01
C LEU A 94 -0.50 7.28 -11.95
N ASP A 95 -0.97 6.75 -13.08
CA ASP A 95 -1.86 7.51 -13.94
C ASP A 95 -3.27 7.62 -13.33
N LYS A 96 -4.17 8.35 -13.99
CA LYS A 96 -5.51 8.60 -13.47
C LYS A 96 -6.34 7.32 -13.32
N GLU A 97 -6.15 6.35 -14.20
CA GLU A 97 -6.89 5.08 -14.17
C GLU A 97 -6.36 4.18 -13.05
N GLU A 98 -5.04 4.11 -12.91
CA GLU A 98 -4.36 3.44 -11.81
C GLU A 98 -4.75 4.03 -10.46
N GLN A 99 -4.76 5.36 -10.32
CA GLN A 99 -5.19 6.02 -9.09
C GLN A 99 -6.66 5.72 -8.79
N ALA A 100 -7.56 5.81 -9.77
CA ALA A 100 -8.97 5.49 -9.57
C ALA A 100 -9.18 4.01 -9.21
N ARG A 101 -8.36 3.10 -9.75
CA ARG A 101 -8.37 1.69 -9.39
C ARG A 101 -7.91 1.49 -7.95
N LEU A 102 -6.82 2.14 -7.55
CA LEU A 102 -6.32 2.06 -6.18
C LEU A 102 -7.36 2.59 -5.19
N ASP A 103 -8.01 3.72 -5.49
CA ASP A 103 -9.06 4.29 -4.64
C ASP A 103 -10.20 3.28 -4.41
N ARG A 104 -10.69 2.62 -5.46
CA ARG A 104 -11.72 1.56 -5.34
C ARG A 104 -11.25 0.37 -4.51
N LEU A 105 -10.02 -0.10 -4.74
CA LEU A 105 -9.44 -1.20 -3.96
C LEU A 105 -9.35 -0.85 -2.47
N MET A 106 -8.99 0.40 -2.16
CA MET A 106 -8.90 0.87 -0.78
C MET A 106 -10.27 1.05 -0.12
N ASP A 107 -11.27 1.54 -0.85
CA ASP A 107 -12.66 1.60 -0.35
C ASP A 107 -13.16 0.19 0.01
N GLU A 108 -12.90 -0.81 -0.85
CA GLU A 108 -13.22 -2.21 -0.58
C GLU A 108 -12.43 -2.78 0.61
N ALA A 109 -11.12 -2.48 0.70
CA ALA A 109 -10.28 -2.94 1.80
C ALA A 109 -10.77 -2.42 3.15
N TRP A 110 -11.14 -1.14 3.22
CA TRP A 110 -11.73 -0.52 4.42
C TRP A 110 -13.09 -1.12 4.78
N ALA A 111 -13.91 -1.47 3.78
CA ALA A 111 -15.19 -2.16 4.00
C ALA A 111 -14.99 -3.59 4.51
N ARG A 112 -13.94 -4.28 4.07
CA ARG A 112 -13.59 -5.66 4.44
C ARG A 112 -12.80 -5.80 5.73
N LEU A 113 -12.43 -4.70 6.40
CA LEU A 113 -11.69 -4.80 7.66
C LEU A 113 -12.44 -5.69 8.67
N PRO A 114 -11.75 -6.65 9.33
CA PRO A 114 -12.37 -7.44 10.38
C PRO A 114 -12.96 -6.54 11.46
N TYR A 115 -14.07 -6.96 12.07
CA TYR A 115 -14.80 -6.16 13.05
C TYR A 115 -13.91 -5.53 14.14
N HIS A 116 -12.96 -6.30 14.67
CA HIS A 116 -12.02 -5.85 15.71
C HIS A 116 -10.93 -4.89 15.22
N TYR A 117 -10.85 -4.61 13.93
CA TYR A 117 -9.97 -3.60 13.33
C TYR A 117 -10.72 -2.38 12.79
N GLN A 118 -12.06 -2.33 12.90
CA GLN A 118 -12.85 -1.20 12.39
C GLN A 118 -12.51 0.14 13.08
N TRP A 119 -11.97 0.10 14.31
CA TRP A 119 -11.48 1.30 15.02
C TRP A 119 -10.35 2.02 14.28
N LEU A 120 -9.64 1.36 13.34
CA LEU A 120 -8.61 2.01 12.52
C LEU A 120 -9.17 3.14 11.66
N LYS A 121 -10.49 3.16 11.39
CA LYS A 121 -11.14 4.26 10.68
C LYS A 121 -11.09 5.58 11.45
N ASP A 122 -11.04 5.51 12.78
CA ASP A 122 -10.87 6.70 13.63
C ASP A 122 -9.44 7.27 13.53
N TRP A 123 -8.52 6.50 12.96
CA TRP A 123 -7.11 6.83 12.74
C TRP A 123 -6.75 6.93 11.26
N GLU A 124 -7.75 7.06 10.37
CA GLU A 124 -7.52 7.27 8.94
C GLU A 124 -6.72 8.57 8.67
N TYR A 125 -6.76 9.52 9.62
CA TYR A 125 -6.02 10.78 9.61
C TYR A 125 -5.14 10.88 10.85
N VAL A 126 -3.87 11.27 10.67
CA VAL A 126 -2.90 11.52 11.74
C VAL A 126 -2.11 12.77 11.42
#